data_AF-A0A2U1MDG8-F1
#
_entry.id   AF-A0A2U1MDG8-F1
#
_cell.length_a   1.000
_cell.length_b   1.000
_cell.length_c   1.000
_cell.angle_alpha   90.00
_cell.angle_beta   90.00
_cell.angle_gamma   90.00
#
_symmetry.space_group_name_H-M   'P 1'
#
loop_
_entity.id
_entity.type
_entity.pdbx_description
1 polymer ?
#
loop_
_entity_poly.entity_id
_entity_poly.type
_entity_poly.pdbx_seq_one_letter_code
_entity_poly.pdbx_strand_id
1 'polypeptide(L)'
;MIFEDLSCNPKLQFVDLSANLLTGKLPSCLVSSVARNVMYDGNCLIVNDVNEVKVKSQNPISFCRNQALTVGVIPRHHMSGKKSNVGLIFRIIGGMATVVLVVVNVGSSRHRVRHPF
;
A
#
# COMPACT_ATOMS: atom_id res chain seq x y z
N MET A 1 8.09 27.70 6.10
CA MET A 1 8.94 27.79 7.30
C MET A 1 8.00 27.87 8.49
N ILE A 2 8.10 26.94 9.44
CA ILE A 2 7.26 26.96 10.64
C ILE A 2 7.79 28.11 11.50
N PHE A 3 6.95 29.11 11.77
CA PHE A 3 7.33 30.30 12.52
C PHE A 3 7.77 29.90 13.93
N GLU A 4 9.02 30.16 14.29
CA GLU A 4 9.55 29.93 15.65
C GLU A 4 8.95 30.93 16.66
N ASP A 5 8.30 31.99 16.19
CA ASP A 5 7.73 33.09 16.99
C ASP A 5 6.19 33.02 17.12
N LEU A 6 5.60 31.83 17.11
CA LEU A 6 4.19 31.70 17.45
C LEU A 6 4.03 31.71 18.98
N SER A 7 3.44 32.78 19.50
CA SER A 7 3.05 32.86 20.91
C SER A 7 1.99 31.80 21.23
N CYS A 8 2.31 30.88 22.13
CA CYS A 8 1.33 29.94 22.67
C CYS A 8 0.29 30.71 23.51
N ASN A 9 -0.99 30.39 23.34
CA ASN A 9 -2.11 31.05 24.00
C ASN A 9 -1.86 31.19 25.53
N PRO A 10 -1.93 32.39 26.12
CA PRO A 10 -1.65 32.62 27.54
C PRO A 10 -2.65 31.92 28.48
N LYS A 11 -3.86 31.59 28.00
CA LYS A 11 -4.87 30.84 28.75
C LYS A 11 -4.71 29.33 28.65
N LEU A 12 -3.78 28.83 27.83
CA LEU A 12 -3.50 27.40 27.70
C LEU A 12 -2.75 26.92 28.95
N GLN A 13 -3.41 26.12 29.78
CA GLN A 13 -2.87 25.64 31.07
C GLN A 13 -2.33 24.21 31.01
N PHE A 14 -2.95 23.36 30.18
CA PHE A 14 -2.61 21.95 30.04
C PHE A 14 -2.66 21.53 28.58
N VAL A 15 -1.70 20.71 28.18
CA VAL A 15 -1.64 20.10 26.84
C VAL A 15 -1.16 18.67 26.99
N ASP A 16 -1.94 17.73 26.50
CA ASP A 16 -1.55 16.33 26.41
C ASP A 16 -1.42 15.93 24.94
N LEU A 17 -0.19 15.64 24.53
CA LEU A 17 0.18 15.10 23.23
C LEU A 17 0.72 13.67 23.37
N SER A 18 0.67 13.06 24.55
CA SER A 18 1.29 11.77 24.81
C SER A 18 0.70 10.65 23.97
N ALA A 19 1.46 9.55 23.81
CA ALA A 19 1.01 8.31 23.17
C ALA A 19 0.45 8.47 21.74
N ASN A 20 1.04 9.37 20.96
CA ASN A 20 0.72 9.59 19.55
C ASN A 20 1.90 9.18 18.64
N LEU A 21 1.76 9.35 17.32
CA LEU A 21 2.81 9.08 16.33
C LEU A 21 3.41 10.37 15.76
N LEU A 22 3.49 11.43 16.58
CA LEU A 22 3.97 12.73 16.12
C LEU A 22 5.47 12.68 15.85
N THR A 23 5.90 13.32 14.75
CA THR A 23 7.29 13.40 14.31
C THR A 23 7.72 14.85 14.10
N GLY A 24 9.01 15.14 14.22
CA GLY A 24 9.55 16.49 14.00
C GLY A 24 9.92 17.20 15.30
N LYS A 25 10.12 18.51 15.27
CA LYS A 25 10.58 19.30 16.43
C LYS A 25 9.40 19.74 17.29
N LEU A 26 9.51 19.59 18.60
CA LEU A 26 8.53 20.16 19.54
C LEU A 26 8.62 21.70 19.53
N PRO A 27 7.53 22.45 19.32
CA PRO A 27 7.55 23.91 19.31
C PRO A 27 8.03 24.51 20.64
N SER A 28 8.92 25.51 20.58
CA SER A 28 9.48 26.19 21.74
C SER A 28 8.42 26.83 22.64
N CYS A 29 7.30 27.33 22.08
CA CYS A 29 6.25 27.98 22.87
C CYS A 29 5.54 27.04 23.85
N LEU A 30 5.55 25.73 23.60
CA LEU A 30 5.02 24.70 24.50
C LEU A 30 6.00 24.34 25.61
N VAL A 31 7.30 24.51 25.37
CA VAL A 31 8.38 24.20 26.34
C VAL A 31 8.71 25.41 27.23
N SER A 32 8.67 26.61 26.66
CA SER A 32 9.13 27.85 27.32
C SER A 32 8.21 28.40 28.41
N SER A 33 7.02 27.83 28.62
CA SER A 33 6.05 28.39 29.57
C SER A 33 6.02 27.59 30.86
N VAL A 34 6.59 28.18 31.90
CA VAL A 34 6.72 27.63 33.26
C VAL A 34 5.36 27.27 33.88
N ALA A 35 4.27 27.90 33.44
CA ALA A 35 2.92 27.67 33.96
C ALA A 35 2.17 26.52 33.26
N ARG A 36 2.75 25.87 32.25
CA ARG A 36 2.07 24.89 31.41
C ARG A 36 2.54 23.48 31.69
N ASN A 37 1.58 22.60 31.99
CA ASN A 37 1.84 21.17 32.05
C ASN A 37 1.67 20.58 30.64
N VAL A 38 2.79 20.23 30.01
CA VAL A 38 2.82 19.64 28.66
C VAL A 38 3.34 18.20 28.72
N MET A 39 2.49 17.26 28.33
CA MET A 39 2.82 15.85 28.19
C MET A 39 2.98 15.51 26.71
N TYR A 40 4.07 14.83 26.34
CA TYR A 40 4.42 14.57 24.93
C TYR A 40 5.22 13.27 24.76
N ASP A 41 5.33 12.45 25.80
CA ASP A 41 5.97 11.13 25.77
C ASP A 41 5.26 10.16 24.81
N GLY A 42 5.93 9.08 24.43
CA GLY A 42 5.38 8.07 23.53
C GLY A 42 5.28 8.47 22.05
N ASN A 43 5.79 9.65 21.67
CA ASN A 43 5.89 10.13 20.29
C ASN A 43 7.31 9.92 19.73
N CYS A 44 7.58 10.44 18.53
CA CYS A 44 8.91 10.47 17.90
C CYS A 44 9.38 11.91 17.65
N LEU A 45 9.31 12.75 18.69
CA LEU A 45 9.66 14.17 18.63
C LEU A 45 11.14 14.40 18.91
N ILE A 46 11.72 15.38 18.22
CA ILE A 46 13.04 15.94 18.46
C ILE A 46 12.86 17.10 19.44
N VAL A 47 13.49 16.98 20.60
CA VAL A 47 13.44 18.01 21.65
C VAL A 47 14.81 18.67 21.71
N ASN A 48 14.83 20.00 21.65
CA ASN A 48 16.06 20.80 21.60
C ASN A 48 16.50 21.32 22.97
N ASP A 49 15.92 20.83 24.07
CA ASP A 49 16.19 21.37 25.40
C ASP A 49 17.51 20.83 25.96
N VAL A 50 18.36 21.75 26.40
CA VAL A 50 19.70 21.57 26.97
C VAL A 50 19.67 21.22 28.46
N ASN A 51 18.50 21.17 29.10
CA ASN A 51 18.38 20.61 30.43
C ASN A 51 18.00 19.15 30.29
N GLU A 52 18.90 18.28 30.73
CA GLU A 52 18.87 16.82 30.69
C GLU A 52 17.71 16.17 31.49
N VAL A 53 16.50 16.70 31.38
CA VAL A 53 15.29 15.97 31.73
C VAL A 53 14.98 15.05 30.55
N LYS A 54 15.82 14.02 30.43
CA LYS A 54 15.47 12.68 29.93
C LYS A 54 14.44 12.75 28.82
N VAL A 55 14.88 12.85 27.55
CA VAL A 55 14.11 12.57 26.33
C VAL A 55 12.90 11.71 26.68
N LYS A 56 11.75 12.35 26.94
CA LYS A 56 10.64 11.73 27.69
C LYS A 56 10.14 10.54 26.90
N SER A 57 10.49 9.31 27.29
CA SER A 57 10.06 8.04 26.69
C SER A 57 9.66 8.16 25.21
N GLN A 58 10.52 8.77 24.38
CA GLN A 58 10.22 8.95 22.97
C GLN A 58 10.53 7.64 22.26
N ASN A 59 9.66 7.28 21.34
CA ASN A 59 9.86 6.15 20.47
C ASN A 59 10.83 6.49 19.34
N PRO A 60 11.57 5.51 18.82
CA PRO A 60 12.40 5.69 17.64
C PRO A 60 11.51 6.02 16.43
N ILE A 61 12.02 6.80 15.48
CA ILE A 61 11.24 7.22 14.29
C ILE A 61 10.63 6.04 13.50
N SER A 62 11.25 4.86 13.55
CA SER A 62 10.73 3.63 12.96
C SER A 62 9.38 3.19 13.54
N PHE A 63 9.10 3.51 14.80
CA PHE A 63 7.84 3.24 15.47
C PHE A 63 6.71 4.16 14.96
N CYS A 64 6.99 5.46 14.76
CA CYS A 64 5.98 6.40 14.25
C CYS A 64 5.81 6.33 12.73
N ARG A 65 6.84 5.84 12.03
CA ARG A 65 6.80 5.63 10.59
C ARG A 65 6.13 4.29 10.27
N ASN A 66 4.83 4.23 10.52
CA ASN A 66 3.96 3.19 10.01
C ASN A 66 3.95 3.34 8.50
N GLN A 67 4.75 2.54 7.81
CA GLN A 67 4.91 2.64 6.37
C GLN A 67 3.59 2.36 5.65
N ALA A 68 2.82 3.41 5.36
CA ALA A 68 2.07 3.49 4.13
C ALA A 68 3.03 3.94 3.01
N LEU A 69 4.08 3.15 2.75
CA LEU A 69 4.90 3.28 1.53
C LEU A 69 4.12 2.78 0.30
N THR A 70 2.81 3.01 0.25
CA THR A 70 1.93 2.71 -0.90
C THR A 70 1.71 3.95 -1.78
N VAL A 71 2.57 4.97 -1.64
CA VAL A 71 2.86 5.91 -2.73
C VAL A 71 4.37 5.98 -2.97
N GLY A 72 5.05 4.83 -2.88
CA GLY A 72 6.05 4.60 -3.91
C GLY A 72 5.27 4.68 -5.21
N VAL A 73 5.53 5.69 -6.04
CA VAL A 73 5.08 5.66 -7.43
C VAL A 73 5.74 4.41 -8.00
N ILE A 74 5.06 3.26 -7.91
CA ILE A 74 5.44 2.07 -8.63
C ILE A 74 5.43 2.57 -10.06
N PRO A 75 6.58 2.71 -10.75
CA PRO A 75 6.51 2.94 -12.18
C PRO A 75 5.69 1.76 -12.68
N ARG A 76 4.49 2.05 -13.22
CA ARG A 76 3.72 1.03 -13.92
C ARG A 76 4.63 0.57 -15.04
N HIS A 77 5.40 -0.47 -14.78
CA HIS A 77 6.01 -1.21 -15.84
C HIS A 77 4.80 -1.85 -16.51
N HIS A 78 4.36 -1.21 -17.59
CA HIS A 78 3.38 -1.77 -18.51
C HIS A 78 4.06 -2.98 -19.17
N MET A 79 4.15 -4.08 -18.41
CA MET A 79 4.25 -5.39 -19.01
C MET A 79 2.91 -5.60 -19.70
N SER A 80 2.90 -5.27 -20.99
CA SER A 80 1.93 -5.78 -21.94
C SER A 80 2.09 -7.30 -21.97
N GLY A 81 1.59 -7.95 -20.94
CA GLY A 81 1.34 -9.38 -20.92
C GLY A 81 0.16 -9.62 -21.84
N LYS A 82 0.44 -9.70 -23.14
CA LYS A 82 -0.48 -10.33 -24.09
C LYS A 82 -0.69 -11.75 -23.57
N LYS A 83 -1.75 -11.98 -22.80
CA LYS A 83 -2.27 -13.34 -22.57
C LYS A 83 -2.73 -13.82 -23.93
N SER A 84 -1.85 -14.52 -24.62
CA SER A 84 -2.14 -15.16 -25.88
C SER A 84 -3.12 -16.30 -25.57
N ASN A 85 -4.42 -16.05 -25.80
CA ASN A 85 -5.45 -17.08 -25.80
C ASN A 85 -5.31 -18.07 -26.97
N VAL A 86 -4.07 -18.26 -27.47
CA VAL A 86 -3.72 -19.12 -28.59
C VAL A 86 -4.13 -20.57 -28.30
N GLY A 87 -3.99 -21.03 -27.05
CA GLY A 87 -4.45 -22.36 -26.65
C GLY A 87 -5.97 -22.57 -26.75
N LEU A 88 -6.78 -21.52 -26.63
CA LEU A 88 -8.24 -21.60 -26.69
C LEU A 88 -8.75 -21.61 -28.15
N ILE A 89 -8.08 -20.86 -29.03
CA ILE A 89 -8.41 -20.82 -30.47
C ILE A 89 -8.04 -22.16 -31.16
N PHE A 90 -6.87 -22.73 -30.86
CA PHE A 90 -6.48 -24.04 -31.42
C PHE A 90 -7.42 -25.17 -30.98
N ARG A 91 -8.00 -25.11 -29.77
CA ARG A 91 -8.96 -26.11 -29.28
C ARG A 91 -10.26 -26.14 -30.08
N ILE A 92 -10.80 -24.97 -30.45
CA ILE A 92 -12.06 -24.89 -31.20
C ILE A 92 -11.87 -25.42 -32.62
N ILE A 93 -10.81 -24.98 -33.31
CA ILE A 93 -10.55 -25.38 -34.69
C ILE A 93 -10.21 -26.87 -34.78
N GLY A 94 -9.34 -27.38 -33.89
CA GLY A 94 -8.98 -28.81 -33.86
C GLY A 94 -10.17 -29.70 -33.49
N GLY A 95 -11.01 -29.28 -32.55
CA GLY A 95 -12.19 -30.03 -32.14
C GLY A 95 -13.21 -30.19 -33.27
N MET A 96 -13.52 -29.12 -34.00
CA MET A 96 -14.51 -29.21 -35.09
C MET A 96 -14.03 -30.06 -36.27
N ALA A 97 -12.76 -29.93 -36.67
CA ALA A 97 -12.20 -30.71 -37.78
C ALA A 97 -12.22 -32.23 -37.50
N THR A 98 -11.90 -32.62 -36.26
CA THR A 98 -11.88 -34.04 -35.85
C THR A 98 -13.28 -34.65 -35.82
N VAL A 99 -14.28 -33.93 -35.29
CA VAL A 99 -15.68 -34.40 -35.26
C VAL A 99 -16.23 -34.60 -36.69
N VAL A 100 -16.01 -33.63 -37.59
CA VAL A 100 -16.47 -33.74 -38.98
C VAL A 100 -15.83 -34.94 -39.68
N LEU A 101 -14.52 -35.14 -39.51
CA LEU A 101 -13.81 -36.26 -40.11
C LEU A 101 -14.36 -37.62 -39.61
N VAL A 102 -14.62 -37.76 -38.31
CA VAL A 102 -15.20 -38.99 -37.75
C VAL A 102 -16.60 -39.24 -38.31
N VAL A 103 -17.46 -38.21 -38.36
CA VAL A 103 -18.83 -38.36 -38.90
C VAL A 103 -18.82 -38.74 -40.37
N VAL A 104 -17.94 -38.14 -41.19
CA VAL A 104 -17.82 -38.49 -42.61
C VAL A 104 -17.31 -39.93 -42.79
N ASN A 105 -16.29 -40.35 -42.03
CA ASN A 105 -15.78 -41.72 -42.13
C ASN A 105 -16.80 -42.76 -41.66
N VAL A 106 -17.52 -42.50 -40.56
CA VAL A 106 -18.59 -43.37 -40.06
C VAL A 106 -19.77 -43.38 -41.03
N GLY A 107 -20.15 -42.22 -41.58
CA GLY A 107 -21.21 -42.10 -42.58
C GLY A 107 -20.88 -42.83 -43.88
N SER A 108 -19.66 -42.66 -44.39
CA SER A 108 -19.16 -43.36 -45.58
C SER A 108 -19.06 -44.86 -45.35
N SER A 109 -18.57 -45.29 -44.18
CA SER A 109 -18.55 -46.71 -43.81
C SER A 109 -19.95 -47.30 -43.71
N ARG A 110 -20.90 -46.59 -43.09
CA ARG A 110 -22.31 -47.03 -43.02
C ARG A 110 -22.99 -47.03 -44.39
N HIS A 111 -22.71 -46.06 -45.25
CA HIS A 111 -23.25 -46.02 -46.61
C HIS A 111 -22.69 -47.17 -47.44
N ARG A 112 -21.37 -47.43 -47.38
CA ARG A 112 -20.73 -48.55 -48.08
C ARG A 112 -21.22 -49.91 -47.57
N VAL A 113 -21.45 -50.06 -46.26
CA VAL A 113 -22.05 -51.29 -45.69
C VAL A 113 -23.51 -51.46 -46.15
N ARG A 114 -24.27 -50.37 -46.29
CA ARG A 114 -25.67 -50.41 -46.72
C ARG A 114 -25.83 -50.61 -48.24
N HIS A 115 -24.84 -50.20 -49.05
CA HIS A 115 -24.80 -50.41 -50.49
C HIS A 115 -23.42 -50.98 -50.91
N PRO A 116 -23.20 -52.30 -50.76
CA PRO A 116 -21.94 -52.94 -51.12
C PRO A 116 -21.97 -53.42 -52.57
N PHE A 117 -21.82 -52.52 -53.54
CA PHE A 117 -21.60 -52.85 -54.96
C PHE A 117 -20.73 -51.79 -55.63
#